data_AF-A0A1D2J4J9-F1
#
_entry.id   AF-A0A1D2J4J9-F1
#
_cell.length_a   1.000
_cell.length_b   1.000
_cell.length_c   1.000
_cell.angle_alpha   90.00
_cell.angle_beta   90.00
_cell.angle_gamma   90.00
#
_symmetry.space_group_name_H-M   'P 1'
#
loop_
_entity.id
_entity.type
_entity.pdbx_description
1 polymer ?
#
loop_
_entity_poly.entity_id
_entity_poly.type
_entity_poly.pdbx_seq_one_letter_code
_entity_poly.pdbx_strand_id
1 'polypeptide(L)'
;MATDPQAQITNHLLTTKSLPVSRTWLAQFLSSQRVATTPLSTLTQTALFRLLASDFTTSLSATNPSHTLPEDISDPTIKERHVSGPVPLQVLDIEDIESSLWSQVEAIEKIERGEETRGREIIHTVTRDETGEVEAVNNNAGNTSTNAAGANRNAPGARNTSISNSAKGGTHRLVLQDVKGTKVVAIELKPVEDVGIAKLPIGAKMVVTNATVARGMLLLEPDCVDVLGGKIEALNRQWTLERKNRLLTTLRDKLRAVSATFSSSSSFTVQSELAAPESHLPLPEQSVIMMMLTMMIHTTLFPIAVHPIFKARISSGRASHSPSQTWAERCEIGRFGG
;
A
#
# COMPACT_ATOMS: atom_id res chain seq x y z
N MET A 1 -6.03 -39.71 -28.75
CA MET A 1 -6.74 -38.42 -28.91
C MET A 1 -5.81 -37.33 -28.42
N ALA A 2 -5.47 -36.33 -29.23
CA ALA A 2 -4.65 -35.22 -28.76
C ALA A 2 -5.45 -34.45 -27.70
N THR A 3 -4.97 -34.41 -26.47
CA THR A 3 -5.57 -33.60 -25.40
C THR A 3 -5.45 -32.13 -25.77
N ASP A 4 -6.58 -31.43 -25.84
CA ASP A 4 -6.62 -30.00 -26.07
C ASP A 4 -5.97 -29.27 -24.89
N PRO A 5 -4.82 -28.60 -25.08
CA PRO A 5 -4.13 -27.89 -24.00
C PRO A 5 -4.99 -26.78 -23.41
N GLN A 6 -5.92 -26.20 -24.18
CA GLN A 6 -6.81 -25.14 -23.72
C GLN A 6 -7.79 -25.67 -22.65
N ALA A 7 -8.42 -26.82 -22.91
CA ALA A 7 -9.31 -27.47 -21.97
C ALA A 7 -8.60 -27.87 -20.68
N GLN A 8 -7.37 -28.39 -20.78
CA GLN A 8 -6.57 -28.80 -19.62
C GLN A 8 -6.21 -27.62 -18.71
N ILE A 9 -5.71 -26.52 -19.28
CA ILE A 9 -5.36 -25.31 -18.51
C ILE A 9 -6.62 -24.73 -17.85
N THR A 10 -7.72 -24.63 -18.59
CA THR A 10 -8.99 -24.11 -18.07
C THR A 10 -9.48 -24.93 -16.88
N ASN A 11 -9.55 -26.25 -17.02
CA ASN A 11 -10.00 -27.14 -15.95
C ASN A 11 -9.07 -27.09 -14.74
N HIS A 12 -7.76 -27.02 -14.95
CA HIS A 12 -6.79 -26.93 -13.88
C HIS A 12 -6.94 -25.64 -13.05
N LEU A 13 -7.05 -24.49 -13.71
CA LEU A 13 -7.20 -23.20 -13.03
C LEU A 13 -8.56 -23.06 -12.34
N LEU A 14 -9.63 -23.61 -12.93
CA LEU A 14 -10.94 -23.65 -12.30
C LEU A 14 -10.93 -24.53 -11.04
N THR A 15 -10.30 -25.70 -11.09
CA THR A 15 -10.32 -26.66 -9.97
C THR A 15 -9.40 -26.24 -8.83
N THR A 16 -8.22 -25.69 -9.14
CA THR A 16 -7.20 -25.39 -8.11
C THR A 16 -7.29 -23.96 -7.56
N LYS A 17 -7.81 -23.01 -8.34
CA LYS A 17 -7.83 -21.58 -8.00
C LYS A 17 -9.20 -20.94 -8.15
N SER A 18 -10.23 -21.71 -8.51
CA SER A 18 -11.58 -21.19 -8.76
C SER A 18 -11.64 -20.08 -9.80
N LEU A 19 -10.73 -20.09 -10.79
CA LEU A 19 -10.64 -19.06 -11.83
C LEU A 19 -11.28 -19.54 -13.14
N PRO A 20 -12.47 -19.03 -13.52
CA PRO A 20 -13.10 -19.34 -14.80
C PRO A 20 -12.46 -18.52 -15.93
N VAL A 21 -11.38 -19.03 -16.52
CA VAL A 21 -10.63 -18.31 -17.57
C VAL A 21 -11.46 -18.13 -18.84
N SER A 22 -11.40 -16.95 -19.46
CA SER A 22 -12.03 -16.68 -20.75
C SER A 22 -11.34 -17.45 -21.88
N ARG A 23 -12.14 -18.01 -22.79
CA ARG A 23 -11.63 -18.70 -23.98
C ARG A 23 -10.86 -17.76 -24.91
N THR A 24 -11.29 -16.49 -25.02
CA THR A 24 -10.65 -15.51 -25.90
C THR A 24 -9.26 -15.14 -25.37
N TRP A 25 -9.17 -14.85 -24.08
CA TRP A 25 -7.90 -14.59 -23.40
C TRP A 25 -6.94 -15.77 -23.51
N LEU A 26 -7.44 -17.00 -23.28
CA LEU A 26 -6.60 -18.19 -23.31
C LEU A 26 -6.10 -18.51 -24.73
N ALA A 27 -6.94 -18.33 -25.76
CA ALA A 27 -6.53 -18.47 -27.15
C ALA A 27 -5.44 -17.45 -27.54
N GLN A 28 -5.59 -16.19 -27.12
CA GLN A 28 -4.57 -15.15 -27.31
C GLN A 28 -3.26 -15.51 -26.58
N PHE A 29 -3.35 -15.96 -25.33
CA PHE A 29 -2.20 -16.43 -24.58
C PHE A 29 -1.48 -17.56 -25.33
N LEU A 30 -2.19 -18.62 -25.71
CA LEU A 30 -1.61 -19.78 -26.40
C LEU A 30 -1.01 -19.39 -27.76
N SER A 31 -1.62 -18.47 -28.51
CA SER A 31 -1.05 -17.97 -29.77
C SER A 31 0.29 -17.26 -29.60
N SER A 32 0.52 -16.66 -28.43
CA SER A 32 1.79 -16.01 -28.09
C SER A 32 2.88 -16.98 -27.60
N GLN A 33 2.52 -18.24 -27.36
CA GLN A 33 3.42 -19.25 -26.79
C GLN A 33 3.89 -20.27 -27.84
N ARG A 34 5.06 -20.85 -27.61
CA ARG A 34 5.55 -22.01 -28.37
C ARG A 34 4.92 -23.29 -27.83
N VAL A 35 3.61 -23.46 -28.07
CA VAL A 35 2.80 -24.56 -27.50
C VAL A 35 3.34 -25.94 -27.86
N ALA A 36 3.90 -26.10 -29.07
CA ALA A 36 4.44 -27.38 -29.55
C ALA A 36 5.66 -27.89 -28.77
N THR A 37 6.42 -27.00 -28.13
CA THR A 37 7.70 -27.35 -27.47
C THR A 37 7.66 -27.19 -25.96
N THR A 38 6.64 -26.55 -25.42
CA THR A 38 6.59 -26.17 -24.01
C THR A 38 5.77 -27.19 -23.21
N PRO A 39 6.28 -27.75 -22.11
CA PRO A 39 5.51 -28.64 -21.25
C PRO A 39 4.23 -27.97 -20.72
N LEU A 40 3.15 -28.75 -20.59
CA LEU A 40 1.85 -28.26 -20.14
C LEU A 40 1.89 -27.61 -18.75
N SER A 41 2.71 -28.13 -17.83
CA SER A 41 2.88 -27.56 -16.49
C SER A 41 3.44 -26.14 -16.55
N THR A 42 4.47 -25.92 -17.37
CA THR A 42 5.06 -24.59 -17.60
C THR A 42 4.06 -23.65 -18.26
N LEU A 43 3.28 -24.14 -19.24
CA LEU A 43 2.21 -23.34 -19.86
C LEU A 43 1.15 -22.93 -18.84
N THR A 44 0.73 -23.86 -17.98
CA THR A 44 -0.28 -23.61 -16.95
C THR A 44 0.20 -22.59 -15.92
N GLN A 45 1.45 -22.71 -15.46
CA GLN A 45 2.02 -21.77 -14.50
C GLN A 45 2.24 -20.39 -15.12
N THR A 46 2.68 -20.33 -16.38
CA THR A 46 2.83 -19.07 -17.11
C THR A 46 1.46 -18.42 -17.37
N ALA A 47 0.43 -19.22 -17.67
CA ALA A 47 -0.94 -18.76 -17.80
C ALA A 47 -1.44 -18.17 -16.48
N LEU A 48 -1.28 -18.88 -15.36
CA LEU A 48 -1.66 -18.37 -14.03
C LEU A 48 -0.96 -17.05 -13.72
N PHE A 49 0.36 -16.97 -13.91
CA PHE A 49 1.12 -15.74 -13.66
C PHE A 49 0.61 -14.55 -14.48
N ARG A 50 0.39 -14.74 -15.79
CA ARG A 50 -0.14 -13.68 -16.67
C ARG A 50 -1.59 -13.33 -16.36
N LEU A 51 -2.40 -14.31 -15.95
CA LEU A 51 -3.79 -14.11 -15.57
C LEU A 51 -3.88 -13.22 -14.33
N LEU A 52 -3.09 -13.51 -13.29
CA LEU A 52 -3.04 -12.73 -12.06
C LEU A 52 -2.54 -11.29 -12.29
N ALA A 53 -1.71 -11.07 -13.32
CA ALA A 53 -1.24 -9.75 -13.74
C ALA A 53 -2.19 -9.01 -14.71
N SER A 54 -3.29 -9.64 -15.12
CA SER A 54 -4.26 -9.07 -16.06
C SER A 54 -5.55 -8.60 -15.37
N ASP A 55 -6.37 -7.82 -16.08
CA ASP A 55 -7.66 -7.36 -15.59
C ASP A 55 -8.70 -8.50 -15.64
N PHE A 56 -9.34 -8.82 -14.51
CA PHE A 56 -10.34 -9.89 -14.43
C PHE A 56 -11.59 -9.64 -15.27
N THR A 57 -11.94 -8.38 -15.56
CA THR A 57 -13.10 -8.04 -16.42
C THR A 57 -12.93 -8.49 -17.87
N THR A 58 -11.69 -8.68 -18.33
CA THR A 58 -11.37 -9.09 -19.71
C THR A 58 -10.82 -10.51 -19.81
N SER A 59 -10.22 -11.01 -18.72
CA SER A 59 -9.50 -12.29 -18.71
C SER A 59 -10.33 -13.47 -18.18
N LEU A 60 -11.37 -13.22 -17.38
CA LEU A 60 -12.27 -14.25 -16.86
C LEU A 60 -13.60 -14.31 -17.63
N SER A 61 -14.33 -15.41 -17.45
CA SER A 61 -15.65 -15.63 -18.02
C SER A 61 -16.73 -15.48 -16.95
N ALA A 62 -17.71 -14.61 -17.21
CA ALA A 62 -18.86 -14.38 -16.35
C ALA A 62 -20.02 -15.38 -16.57
N THR A 63 -19.75 -16.58 -17.12
CA THR A 63 -20.80 -17.52 -17.53
C THR A 63 -21.59 -18.09 -16.35
N ASN A 64 -20.94 -18.31 -15.21
CA ASN A 64 -21.57 -18.85 -14.02
C ASN A 64 -21.90 -17.73 -13.02
N PRO A 65 -23.17 -17.54 -12.62
CA PRO A 65 -23.54 -16.51 -11.64
C PRO A 65 -22.87 -16.70 -10.27
N SER A 66 -22.44 -17.92 -9.91
CA SER A 66 -21.73 -18.17 -8.65
C SER A 66 -20.34 -17.53 -8.59
N HIS A 67 -19.76 -17.14 -9.73
CA HIS A 67 -18.47 -16.45 -9.81
C HIS A 67 -18.60 -14.93 -9.92
N THR A 68 -19.82 -14.41 -9.79
CA THR A 68 -20.12 -12.98 -9.93
C THR A 68 -20.83 -12.47 -8.70
N LEU A 69 -20.62 -11.19 -8.37
CA LEU A 69 -21.37 -10.55 -7.31
C LEU A 69 -22.82 -10.28 -7.77
N PRO A 70 -23.80 -10.38 -6.87
CA PRO A 70 -25.14 -9.84 -7.11
C PRO A 70 -25.10 -8.34 -7.46
N GLU A 71 -25.99 -7.86 -8.31
CA GLU A 71 -25.98 -6.44 -8.76
C GLU A 71 -26.33 -5.46 -7.63
N ASP A 72 -27.16 -5.90 -6.69
CA ASP A 72 -27.60 -5.19 -5.49
C ASP A 72 -26.68 -5.45 -4.27
N ILE A 73 -25.45 -5.92 -4.49
CA ILE A 73 -24.50 -6.22 -3.40
C ILE A 73 -24.11 -4.99 -2.57
N SER A 74 -24.19 -3.81 -3.18
CA SER A 74 -23.82 -2.53 -2.56
C SER A 74 -25.01 -1.78 -1.95
N ASP A 75 -26.20 -2.40 -1.89
CA ASP A 75 -27.40 -1.78 -1.32
C ASP A 75 -27.33 -1.74 0.22
N PRO A 76 -27.32 -0.54 0.85
CA PRO A 76 -27.26 -0.41 2.31
C PRO A 76 -28.58 -0.74 3.02
N THR A 77 -29.70 -0.83 2.28
CA THR A 77 -31.01 -1.17 2.85
C THR A 77 -31.07 -2.64 3.25
N ILE A 78 -30.31 -3.50 2.56
CA ILE A 78 -30.17 -4.91 2.86
C ILE A 78 -29.31 -5.05 4.13
N LYS A 79 -29.92 -5.59 5.20
CA LYS A 79 -29.21 -5.79 6.47
C LYS A 79 -28.04 -6.75 6.31
N GLU A 80 -28.31 -7.89 5.69
CA GLU A 80 -27.36 -8.98 5.54
C GLU A 80 -27.68 -9.78 4.28
N ARG A 81 -26.64 -10.22 3.57
CA ARG A 81 -26.68 -11.14 2.45
C ARG A 81 -25.49 -12.07 2.52
N HIS A 82 -25.71 -13.33 2.16
CA HIS A 82 -24.63 -14.31 2.05
C HIS A 82 -24.21 -14.53 0.60
N VAL A 83 -22.90 -14.52 0.34
CA VAL A 83 -22.28 -14.82 -0.96
C VAL A 83 -21.64 -16.20 -0.87
N SER A 84 -22.30 -17.21 -1.43
CA SER A 84 -21.89 -18.62 -1.28
C SER A 84 -20.75 -19.05 -2.21
N GLY A 85 -20.73 -18.52 -3.44
CA GLY A 85 -19.82 -19.01 -4.47
C GLY A 85 -18.38 -18.57 -4.25
N PRO A 86 -17.39 -19.30 -4.80
CA PRO A 86 -16.07 -18.73 -4.99
C PRO A 86 -16.18 -17.60 -6.02
N VAL A 87 -16.09 -16.36 -5.56
CA VAL A 87 -16.13 -15.17 -6.41
C VAL A 87 -14.70 -14.63 -6.56
N PRO A 88 -14.10 -14.72 -7.76
CA PRO A 88 -12.82 -14.08 -8.04
C PRO A 88 -13.00 -12.56 -8.07
N LEU A 89 -12.23 -11.88 -7.23
CA LEU A 89 -12.24 -10.44 -7.07
C LEU A 89 -10.86 -9.85 -7.33
N GLN A 90 -10.86 -8.65 -7.89
CA GLN A 90 -9.69 -7.82 -8.12
C GLN A 90 -9.71 -6.62 -7.18
N VAL A 91 -8.57 -6.34 -6.54
CA VAL A 91 -8.39 -5.18 -5.66
C VAL A 91 -8.20 -3.92 -6.50
N LEU A 92 -9.07 -2.93 -6.33
CA LEU A 92 -8.98 -1.62 -6.98
C LEU A 92 -8.41 -0.55 -6.05
N ASP A 93 -8.71 -0.63 -4.75
CA ASP A 93 -8.24 0.32 -3.74
C ASP A 93 -8.10 -0.37 -2.38
N ILE A 94 -7.22 0.17 -1.54
CA ILE A 94 -7.01 -0.25 -0.16
C ILE A 94 -6.71 0.96 0.70
N GLU A 95 -7.37 1.06 1.84
CA GLU A 95 -7.24 2.13 2.81
C GLU A 95 -7.07 1.53 4.21
N ASP A 96 -6.16 2.09 4.99
CA ASP A 96 -6.03 1.81 6.41
C ASP A 96 -6.93 2.78 7.15
N ILE A 97 -7.93 2.23 7.85
CA ILE A 97 -8.92 3.01 8.60
C ILE A 97 -8.58 3.14 10.08
N GLU A 98 -7.56 2.43 10.57
CA GLU A 98 -7.12 2.52 11.97
C GLU A 98 -6.09 3.61 12.20
N SER A 99 -5.16 3.81 11.25
CA SER A 99 -4.16 4.86 11.38
C SER A 99 -4.71 6.23 10.95
N SER A 100 -4.25 7.29 11.62
CA SER A 100 -4.63 8.64 11.23
C SER A 100 -4.08 8.99 9.85
N LEU A 101 -4.87 9.72 9.05
CA LEU A 101 -4.44 10.19 7.72
C LEU A 101 -3.12 10.97 7.78
N TRP A 102 -2.92 11.76 8.86
CA TRP A 102 -1.69 12.50 9.07
C TRP A 102 -0.48 11.57 9.28
N SER A 103 -0.61 10.56 10.14
CA SER A 103 0.44 9.55 10.36
C SER A 103 0.79 8.80 9.07
N GLN A 104 -0.19 8.52 8.21
CA GLN A 104 0.06 7.91 6.91
C GLN A 104 0.83 8.85 5.96
N VAL A 105 0.51 10.15 5.95
CA VAL A 105 1.25 11.15 5.15
C VAL A 105 2.69 11.28 5.64
N GLU A 106 2.89 11.40 6.96
CA GLU A 106 4.22 11.46 7.56
C GLU A 106 5.05 10.21 7.22
N ALA A 107 4.44 9.02 7.27
CA ALA A 107 5.11 7.77 6.89
C ALA A 107 5.58 7.78 5.43
N ILE A 108 4.77 8.33 4.51
CA ILE A 108 5.17 8.47 3.10
C ILE A 108 6.32 9.47 2.95
N GLU A 109 6.22 10.64 3.57
CA GLU A 109 7.25 11.69 3.50
C GLU A 109 8.59 11.25 4.07
N LYS A 110 8.54 10.43 5.11
CA LYS A 110 9.71 9.85 5.73
C LYS A 110 10.44 8.87 4.78
N ILE A 111 9.69 8.05 4.05
CA ILE A 111 10.24 7.18 3.01
C ILE A 111 10.83 8.02 1.87
N GLU A 112 10.15 9.09 1.45
CA GLU A 112 10.64 10.03 0.42
C GLU A 112 11.96 10.71 0.84
N ARG A 113 12.15 10.94 2.15
CA ARG A 113 13.38 11.52 2.72
C ARG A 113 14.49 10.49 2.97
N GLY A 114 14.25 9.20 2.73
CA GLY A 114 15.22 8.12 2.96
C GLY A 114 15.45 7.77 4.43
N GLU A 115 14.51 8.14 5.31
CA GLU A 115 14.59 7.92 6.76
C GLU A 115 13.91 6.60 7.15
N GLU A 116 14.61 5.47 7.09
CA GLU A 116 14.04 4.21 7.62
C GLU A 116 14.19 4.23 9.16
N THR A 117 13.07 4.26 9.90
CA THR A 117 13.14 4.03 11.35
C THR A 117 13.26 2.55 11.64
N ARG A 118 14.43 2.12 12.12
CA ARG A 118 14.59 0.82 12.77
C ARG A 118 14.48 1.02 14.28
N GLY A 119 13.26 0.87 14.81
CA GLY A 119 12.98 1.05 16.25
C GLY A 119 12.82 2.53 16.63
N ARG A 120 13.54 3.00 17.65
CA ARG A 120 13.56 4.42 18.07
C ARG A 120 14.59 5.27 17.32
N GLU A 121 15.36 4.67 16.43
CA GLU A 121 16.46 5.32 15.73
C GLU A 121 16.07 5.58 14.27
N ILE A 122 16.27 6.82 13.83
CA ILE A 122 16.14 7.23 12.44
C ILE A 122 17.48 6.94 11.77
N ILE A 123 17.52 5.97 10.85
CA ILE A 123 18.70 5.72 10.03
C ILE A 123 18.50 6.51 8.73
N HIS A 124 19.40 7.46 8.47
CA HIS A 124 19.44 8.16 7.20
C HIS A 124 20.17 7.28 6.19
N THR A 125 19.44 6.71 5.24
CA THR A 125 20.05 5.95 4.15
C THR A 125 20.56 6.96 3.14
N VAL A 126 21.86 7.27 3.20
CA VAL A 126 22.50 8.08 2.17
C VAL A 126 22.42 7.31 0.85
N THR A 127 21.53 7.72 -0.05
CA THR A 127 21.56 7.31 -1.45
C THR A 127 22.86 7.83 -2.06
N ARG A 128 23.82 6.93 -2.25
CA ARG A 128 25.01 7.20 -3.05
C ARG A 128 24.60 7.07 -4.51
N ASP A 129 24.48 8.20 -5.18
CA ASP A 129 24.16 8.26 -6.59
C ASP A 129 25.26 7.58 -7.43
N GLU A 130 24.76 6.96 -8.48
CA GLU A 130 25.38 6.18 -9.55
C GLU A 130 26.43 6.94 -10.38
N THR A 131 27.71 6.76 -10.09
CA THR A 131 28.79 6.79 -11.11
C THR A 131 30.03 5.98 -10.67
N GLY A 132 30.22 4.79 -11.26
CA GLY A 132 31.55 4.19 -11.47
C GLY A 132 32.14 3.24 -10.40
N GLU A 133 31.93 1.94 -10.61
CA GLU A 133 32.80 0.77 -10.34
C GLU A 133 33.28 0.36 -8.91
N VAL A 134 32.81 -0.84 -8.55
CA VAL A 134 33.28 -1.97 -7.69
C VAL A 134 34.27 -1.78 -6.53
N GLU A 135 33.97 -2.41 -5.39
CA GLU A 135 34.70 -3.61 -4.92
C GLU A 135 33.84 -4.45 -3.96
N ALA A 136 33.77 -5.75 -4.25
CA ALA A 136 33.34 -6.77 -3.30
C ALA A 136 34.56 -7.19 -2.47
N VAL A 137 34.48 -7.12 -1.14
CA VAL A 137 35.39 -7.88 -0.26
C VAL A 137 34.59 -8.59 0.81
N ASN A 138 34.47 -9.89 0.58
CA ASN A 138 34.14 -10.93 1.54
C ASN A 138 35.29 -11.01 2.57
N ASN A 139 35.02 -10.99 3.87
CA ASN A 139 35.97 -11.48 4.88
C ASN A 139 35.22 -12.01 6.10
N ASN A 140 35.08 -13.33 6.11
CA ASN A 140 34.92 -14.13 7.31
C ASN A 140 36.32 -14.41 7.87
N ALA A 141 36.64 -13.96 9.07
CA ALA A 141 37.75 -14.46 9.86
C ALA A 141 37.42 -14.30 11.35
N GLY A 142 37.39 -15.44 12.04
CA GLY A 142 36.87 -15.59 13.38
C GLY A 142 37.68 -14.88 14.47
N ASN A 143 37.01 -14.66 15.60
CA ASN A 143 37.66 -14.65 16.88
C ASN A 143 37.00 -15.68 17.80
N THR A 144 37.83 -16.60 18.26
CA THR A 144 37.55 -17.70 19.18
C THR A 144 37.81 -17.23 20.60
N SER A 145 36.79 -17.19 21.46
CA SER A 145 36.86 -17.34 22.92
C SER A 145 35.45 -17.16 23.50
N THR A 146 34.94 -17.81 24.53
CA THR A 146 35.27 -18.98 25.35
C THR A 146 34.01 -19.19 26.22
N ASN A 147 33.65 -20.45 26.48
CA ASN A 147 32.60 -20.92 27.39
C ASN A 147 32.27 -20.03 28.61
N ALA A 148 30.96 -19.84 28.87
CA ALA A 148 30.41 -19.93 30.23
C ALA A 148 28.89 -20.20 30.17
N ALA A 149 28.52 -21.46 30.43
CA ALA A 149 27.18 -21.84 30.83
C ALA A 149 26.92 -21.39 32.28
N GLY A 150 25.74 -20.82 32.55
CA GLY A 150 25.37 -20.31 33.87
C GLY A 150 23.87 -20.03 34.03
N ALA A 151 23.11 -21.09 34.23
CA ALA A 151 21.89 -21.23 35.05
C ALA A 151 21.05 -19.99 35.47
N ASN A 152 19.76 -20.03 35.04
CA ASN A 152 18.56 -20.07 35.90
C ASN A 152 17.99 -18.74 36.49
N ARG A 153 16.73 -18.39 36.13
CA ARG A 153 15.50 -18.52 36.97
C ARG A 153 14.37 -17.60 36.49
N ASN A 154 13.18 -18.17 36.46
CA ASN A 154 11.87 -17.55 36.20
C ASN A 154 11.59 -16.30 37.04
N ALA A 155 11.06 -15.26 36.41
CA ALA A 155 10.22 -14.25 37.03
C ALA A 155 9.11 -13.81 36.02
N PRO A 156 7.82 -13.88 36.38
CA PRO A 156 6.73 -13.44 35.52
C PRO A 156 6.55 -11.93 35.70
N GLY A 157 7.02 -11.15 34.74
CA GLY A 157 6.92 -9.69 34.77
C GLY A 157 6.75 -9.14 33.36
N ALA A 158 5.52 -8.71 33.07
CA ALA A 158 5.12 -7.81 32.00
C ALA A 158 6.13 -7.61 30.85
N ARG A 159 6.05 -8.47 29.82
CA ARG A 159 6.57 -8.11 28.50
C ARG A 159 5.69 -7.00 27.96
N ASN A 160 6.16 -5.76 28.15
CA ASN A 160 5.81 -4.65 27.29
C ASN A 160 6.38 -4.98 25.90
N THR A 161 5.69 -5.86 25.18
CA THR A 161 5.88 -6.01 23.74
C THR A 161 5.33 -4.74 23.14
N SER A 162 6.19 -3.72 23.04
CA SER A 162 6.00 -2.63 22.11
C SER A 162 6.06 -3.24 20.72
N ILE A 163 4.92 -3.80 20.29
CA ILE A 163 4.70 -4.08 18.89
C ILE A 163 4.93 -2.75 18.17
N SER A 164 5.86 -2.77 17.23
CA SER A 164 5.95 -1.74 16.21
C SER A 164 4.55 -1.54 15.60
N ASN A 165 3.96 -0.37 15.83
CA ASN A 165 2.64 0.02 15.31
C ASN A 165 2.55 0.02 13.77
N SER A 166 3.63 -0.31 13.08
CA SER A 166 3.67 -0.47 11.62
C SER A 166 3.54 -1.93 11.16
N ALA A 167 3.53 -2.91 12.08
CA ALA A 167 3.49 -4.34 11.76
C ALA A 167 2.30 -5.11 12.40
N LYS A 168 1.55 -4.48 13.30
CA LYS A 168 0.21 -4.96 13.68
C LYS A 168 -0.74 -4.48 12.59
N GLY A 169 -1.19 -5.40 11.73
CA GLY A 169 -2.11 -5.10 10.63
C GLY A 169 -3.34 -4.40 11.19
N GLY A 170 -3.56 -3.16 10.74
CA GLY A 170 -4.79 -2.46 11.05
C GLY A 170 -5.94 -3.01 10.22
N THR A 171 -7.17 -2.69 10.61
CA THR A 171 -8.35 -2.93 9.81
C THR A 171 -8.24 -2.18 8.49
N HIS A 172 -8.34 -2.90 7.37
CA HIS A 172 -8.35 -2.31 6.04
C HIS A 172 -9.75 -2.24 5.44
N ARG A 173 -10.00 -1.13 4.72
CA ARG A 173 -11.12 -0.98 3.80
C ARG A 173 -10.61 -1.20 2.39
N LEU A 174 -11.26 -2.08 1.63
CA LEU A 174 -10.90 -2.38 0.25
C LEU A 174 -12.04 -2.02 -0.70
N VAL A 175 -11.69 -1.68 -1.94
CA VAL A 175 -12.64 -1.64 -3.05
C VAL A 175 -12.31 -2.81 -3.96
N LEU A 176 -13.25 -3.73 -4.10
CA LEU A 176 -13.08 -4.95 -4.88
C LEU A 176 -13.98 -4.91 -6.11
N GLN A 177 -13.57 -5.61 -7.17
CA GLN A 177 -14.30 -5.70 -8.42
C GLN A 177 -14.38 -7.15 -8.92
N ASP A 178 -15.56 -7.57 -9.36
CA ASP A 178 -15.77 -8.89 -9.97
C ASP A 178 -15.52 -8.90 -11.49
N VAL A 179 -15.66 -10.07 -12.11
CA VAL A 179 -15.52 -10.25 -13.58
C VAL A 179 -16.54 -9.45 -14.40
N LYS A 180 -17.71 -9.10 -13.86
CA LYS A 180 -18.69 -8.25 -14.55
C LYS A 180 -18.37 -6.75 -14.42
N GLY A 181 -17.41 -6.41 -13.57
CA GLY A 181 -17.08 -5.03 -13.24
C GLY A 181 -17.89 -4.46 -12.07
N THR A 182 -18.74 -5.28 -11.44
CA THR A 182 -19.48 -4.93 -10.22
C THR A 182 -18.49 -4.65 -9.11
N LYS A 183 -18.62 -3.48 -8.48
CA LYS A 183 -17.75 -3.03 -7.40
C LYS A 183 -18.44 -3.21 -6.06
N VAL A 184 -17.69 -3.64 -5.06
CA VAL A 184 -18.14 -3.75 -3.67
C VAL A 184 -17.08 -3.19 -2.74
N VAL A 185 -17.52 -2.51 -1.68
CA VAL A 185 -16.64 -2.09 -0.60
C VAL A 185 -16.51 -3.27 0.37
N ALA A 186 -15.30 -3.59 0.76
CA ALA A 186 -15.03 -4.64 1.73
C ALA A 186 -14.34 -4.04 2.97
N ILE A 187 -14.64 -4.61 4.15
CA ILE A 187 -13.99 -4.26 5.41
C ILE A 187 -13.45 -5.54 6.02
N GLU A 188 -12.20 -5.48 6.48
CA GLU A 188 -11.55 -6.52 7.24
C GLU A 188 -12.21 -6.68 8.62
N LEU A 189 -13.01 -7.73 8.81
CA LEU A 189 -13.66 -7.99 10.10
C LEU A 189 -12.72 -8.73 11.06
N LYS A 190 -11.91 -9.64 10.50
CA LYS A 190 -10.82 -10.34 11.18
C LYS A 190 -9.55 -10.18 10.36
N PRO A 191 -8.35 -10.13 10.98
CA PRO A 191 -7.10 -10.01 10.24
C PRO A 191 -6.96 -11.11 9.18
N VAL A 192 -6.81 -10.70 7.93
CA VAL A 192 -6.56 -11.60 6.79
C VAL A 192 -5.09 -11.54 6.44
N GLU A 193 -4.46 -12.70 6.27
CA GLU A 193 -3.07 -12.77 5.86
C GLU A 193 -2.87 -12.08 4.51
N ASP A 194 -1.72 -11.44 4.33
CA ASP A 194 -1.37 -10.68 3.12
C ASP A 194 -2.26 -9.49 2.75
N VAL A 195 -3.34 -9.22 3.51
CA VAL A 195 -4.09 -7.98 3.40
C VAL A 195 -3.35 -6.88 4.15
N GLY A 196 -3.03 -5.82 3.41
CA GLY A 196 -2.52 -4.60 3.99
C GLY A 196 -1.78 -3.74 2.98
N ILE A 197 -1.68 -2.46 3.28
CA ILE A 197 -1.16 -1.45 2.37
C ILE A 197 0.24 -1.77 1.80
N ALA A 198 1.12 -2.33 2.63
CA ALA A 198 2.49 -2.68 2.20
C ALA A 198 2.59 -4.09 1.59
N LYS A 199 1.57 -4.93 1.77
CA LYS A 199 1.57 -6.35 1.41
C LYS A 199 0.78 -6.63 0.13
N LEU A 200 -0.38 -6.01 0.01
CA LEU A 200 -1.36 -6.23 -1.06
C LEU A 200 -1.25 -5.13 -2.12
N PRO A 201 -0.65 -5.42 -3.29
CA PRO A 201 -0.57 -4.44 -4.37
C PRO A 201 -1.93 -4.24 -5.05
N ILE A 202 -2.11 -3.10 -5.72
CA ILE A 202 -3.33 -2.85 -6.50
C ILE A 202 -3.36 -3.74 -7.74
N GLY A 203 -4.56 -4.23 -8.03
CA GLY A 203 -4.79 -5.26 -9.04
C GLY A 203 -4.49 -6.67 -8.54
N ALA A 204 -4.12 -6.87 -7.27
CA ALA A 204 -4.06 -8.20 -6.67
C ALA A 204 -5.40 -8.91 -6.74
N LYS A 205 -5.35 -10.24 -6.77
CA LYS A 205 -6.49 -11.12 -6.94
C LYS A 205 -6.75 -11.90 -5.67
N MET A 206 -8.01 -12.11 -5.38
CA MET A 206 -8.47 -12.93 -4.26
C MET A 206 -9.75 -13.66 -4.66
N VAL A 207 -10.04 -14.76 -3.98
CA VAL A 207 -11.29 -15.50 -4.13
C VAL A 207 -12.01 -15.45 -2.80
N VAL A 208 -13.29 -15.10 -2.86
CA VAL A 208 -14.15 -15.03 -1.68
C VAL A 208 -15.15 -16.17 -1.73
N THR A 209 -15.29 -16.94 -0.65
CA THR A 209 -16.21 -18.07 -0.52
C THR A 209 -16.97 -18.01 0.79
N ASN A 210 -18.30 -18.13 0.76
CA ASN A 210 -19.15 -18.08 1.96
C ASN A 210 -18.93 -16.82 2.81
N ALA A 211 -18.95 -15.65 2.15
CA ALA A 211 -18.78 -14.38 2.83
C ALA A 211 -20.10 -13.68 3.11
N THR A 212 -20.13 -12.94 4.20
CA THR A 212 -21.28 -12.11 4.60
C THR A 212 -21.10 -10.70 4.07
N VAL A 213 -22.17 -10.16 3.48
CA VAL A 213 -22.30 -8.77 3.10
C VAL A 213 -23.33 -8.13 4.02
N ALA A 214 -22.92 -7.11 4.76
CA ALA A 214 -23.79 -6.38 5.66
C ALA A 214 -23.83 -4.90 5.23
N ARG A 215 -25.03 -4.35 5.05
CA ARG A 215 -25.23 -2.94 4.70
C ARG A 215 -24.42 -2.49 3.47
N GLY A 216 -24.35 -3.34 2.45
CA GLY A 216 -23.60 -3.07 1.23
C GLY A 216 -22.08 -3.25 1.34
N MET A 217 -21.58 -3.79 2.45
CA MET A 217 -20.14 -4.01 2.69
C MET A 217 -19.84 -5.49 2.87
N LEU A 218 -18.84 -5.98 2.11
CA LEU A 218 -18.33 -7.34 2.23
C LEU A 218 -17.44 -7.47 3.46
N LEU A 219 -17.80 -8.36 4.38
CA LEU A 219 -17.06 -8.60 5.61
C LEU A 219 -16.01 -9.68 5.36
N LEU A 220 -14.74 -9.28 5.39
CA LEU A 220 -13.63 -10.18 5.12
C LEU A 220 -13.18 -10.86 6.41
N GLU A 221 -13.09 -12.17 6.35
CA GLU A 221 -12.53 -13.03 7.39
C GLU A 221 -11.53 -14.00 6.74
N PRO A 222 -10.51 -14.47 7.47
CA PRO A 222 -9.52 -15.40 6.92
C PRO A 222 -10.16 -16.73 6.46
N ASP A 223 -11.30 -17.10 7.01
CA ASP A 223 -12.01 -18.34 6.65
C ASP A 223 -12.72 -18.26 5.29
N CYS A 224 -13.01 -17.05 4.80
CA CYS A 224 -13.79 -16.82 3.58
C CYS A 224 -12.97 -16.20 2.44
N VAL A 225 -11.68 -15.93 2.63
CA VAL A 225 -10.82 -15.25 1.66
C VAL A 225 -9.56 -16.07 1.36
N ASP A 226 -9.32 -16.36 0.08
CA ASP A 226 -8.06 -16.90 -0.43
C ASP A 226 -7.36 -15.84 -1.29
N VAL A 227 -6.24 -15.30 -0.80
CA VAL A 227 -5.46 -14.28 -1.51
C VAL A 227 -4.56 -14.95 -2.54
N LEU A 228 -4.84 -14.73 -3.83
CA LEU A 228 -4.06 -15.31 -4.93
C LEU A 228 -2.84 -14.47 -5.30
N GLY A 229 -2.81 -13.19 -4.88
CA GLY A 229 -1.74 -12.25 -5.19
C GLY A 229 -1.81 -11.70 -6.62
N GLY A 230 -0.65 -11.47 -7.23
CA GLY A 230 -0.57 -10.76 -8.51
C GLY A 230 -0.61 -9.24 -8.35
N LYS A 231 -0.40 -8.51 -9.46
CA LYS A 231 -0.34 -7.05 -9.48
C LYS A 231 -0.58 -6.56 -10.91
N ILE A 232 -1.34 -5.47 -11.05
CA ILE A 232 -1.42 -4.75 -12.33
C ILE A 232 -0.51 -3.53 -12.21
N GLU A 233 0.66 -3.58 -12.85
CA GLU A 233 1.73 -2.60 -12.67
C GLU A 233 1.29 -1.15 -12.91
N ALA A 234 0.49 -0.92 -13.95
CA ALA A 234 -0.02 0.40 -14.28
C ALA A 234 -0.89 0.97 -13.15
N LEU A 235 -1.85 0.18 -12.65
CA LEU A 235 -2.75 0.59 -11.57
C LEU A 235 -2.01 0.79 -10.25
N ASN A 236 -1.11 -0.13 -9.91
CA ASN A 236 -0.34 -0.06 -8.67
C ASN A 236 0.60 1.14 -8.63
N ARG A 237 1.29 1.42 -9.76
CA ARG A 237 2.13 2.61 -9.88
C ARG A 237 1.33 3.89 -9.74
N GLN A 238 0.21 4.01 -10.47
CA GLN A 238 -0.65 5.18 -10.40
C GLN A 238 -1.18 5.39 -8.97
N TRP A 239 -1.71 4.34 -8.35
CA TRP A 239 -2.23 4.40 -6.99
C TRP A 239 -1.19 4.87 -5.97
N THR A 240 0.05 4.39 -6.10
CA THR A 240 1.17 4.75 -5.21
C THR A 240 1.55 6.22 -5.36
N LEU A 241 1.65 6.70 -6.61
CA LEU A 241 1.98 8.10 -6.91
C LEU A 241 0.89 9.07 -6.41
N GLU A 242 -0.37 8.70 -6.55
CA GLU A 242 -1.50 9.57 -6.18
C GLU A 242 -1.86 9.48 -4.70
N ARG A 243 -1.36 8.47 -3.97
CA ARG A 243 -1.77 8.17 -2.61
C ARG A 243 -1.60 9.35 -1.65
N LYS A 244 -0.42 9.97 -1.62
CA LYS A 244 -0.15 11.11 -0.74
C LYS A 244 -1.13 12.26 -0.99
N ASN A 245 -1.39 12.55 -2.26
CA ASN A 245 -2.32 13.61 -2.66
C ASN A 245 -3.77 13.29 -2.26
N ARG A 246 -4.21 12.03 -2.38
CA ARG A 246 -5.54 11.59 -1.91
C ARG A 246 -5.70 11.74 -0.40
N LEU A 247 -4.68 11.37 0.38
CA LEU A 247 -4.69 11.54 1.84
C LEU A 247 -4.78 13.01 2.24
N LEU A 248 -3.97 13.88 1.63
CA LEU A 248 -4.00 15.33 1.87
C LEU A 248 -5.33 15.96 1.49
N THR A 249 -5.93 15.53 0.38
CA THR A 249 -7.24 16.03 -0.05
C THR A 249 -8.32 15.63 0.95
N THR A 250 -8.33 14.36 1.36
CA THR A 250 -9.26 13.85 2.38
C THR A 250 -9.11 14.59 3.71
N LEU A 251 -7.88 14.89 4.13
CA LEU A 251 -7.62 15.70 5.33
C LEU A 251 -8.22 17.10 5.21
N ARG A 252 -8.00 17.79 4.09
CA ARG A 252 -8.55 19.13 3.84
C ARG A 252 -10.08 19.12 3.87
N ASP A 253 -10.70 18.12 3.26
CA ASP A 253 -12.16 18.00 3.22
C ASP A 253 -12.74 17.72 4.61
N LYS A 254 -12.11 16.85 5.40
CA LYS A 254 -12.48 16.63 6.80
C LYS A 254 -12.34 17.91 7.64
N LEU A 255 -11.27 18.67 7.46
CA LEU A 255 -11.09 19.95 8.16
C LEU A 255 -12.17 20.97 7.80
N ARG A 256 -12.54 21.05 6.51
CA ARG A 256 -13.63 21.92 6.04
C ARG A 256 -14.98 21.51 6.64
N ALA A 257 -15.28 20.21 6.70
CA ALA A 257 -16.51 19.71 7.29
C ALA A 257 -16.62 20.06 8.79
N VAL A 258 -15.51 19.95 9.53
CA VAL A 258 -15.45 20.35 10.95
C VAL A 258 -15.68 21.84 11.09
N SER A 259 -15.04 22.69 10.26
CA SER A 259 -15.26 24.14 10.33
C SER A 259 -16.70 24.55 10.00
N ALA A 260 -17.33 23.87 9.03
CA ALA A 260 -18.72 24.15 8.67
C ALA A 260 -19.70 23.77 9.79
N THR A 261 -19.46 22.66 10.48
CA THR A 261 -20.28 22.20 11.62
C THR A 261 -20.15 23.13 12.82
N PHE A 262 -18.96 23.69 13.05
CA PHE A 262 -18.74 24.66 14.11
C PHE A 262 -19.48 25.98 13.81
N SER A 263 -19.40 26.49 12.58
CA SER A 263 -20.11 27.71 12.17
C SER A 263 -21.63 27.59 12.24
N SER A 264 -22.22 26.41 11.95
CA SER A 264 -23.67 26.19 12.08
C SER A 264 -24.14 26.08 13.53
N SER A 265 -23.28 25.61 14.45
CA SER A 265 -23.60 25.47 15.88
C SER A 265 -23.55 26.81 16.63
N SER A 266 -22.75 27.77 16.17
CA SER A 266 -22.67 29.13 16.74
C SER A 266 -23.89 30.01 16.46
N SER A 267 -24.87 29.52 15.69
CA SER A 267 -26.04 30.29 15.25
C SER A 267 -27.30 30.08 16.11
N PHE A 268 -27.19 29.48 17.30
CA PHE A 268 -28.30 29.34 18.25
C PHE A 268 -28.56 30.67 18.98
N THR A 269 -29.21 31.59 18.28
CA THR A 269 -29.65 32.88 18.82
C THR A 269 -30.85 32.68 19.74
N VAL A 270 -30.72 33.17 20.97
CA VAL A 270 -31.79 33.32 21.98
C VAL A 270 -32.97 34.07 21.36
N GLN A 271 -34.12 33.40 21.18
CA GLN A 271 -35.40 34.06 20.96
C GLN A 271 -35.88 34.65 22.29
N SER A 272 -35.53 35.92 22.54
CA SER A 272 -36.23 36.75 23.51
C SER A 272 -37.33 37.52 22.79
N GLU A 273 -38.56 37.20 23.16
CA GLU A 273 -39.81 37.86 22.81
C GLU A 273 -39.83 39.31 23.31
N LEU A 274 -39.96 40.28 22.40
CA LEU A 274 -40.67 41.54 22.67
C LEU A 274 -41.09 42.24 21.36
N ALA A 275 -42.31 42.76 21.38
CA ALA A 275 -43.10 43.23 20.25
C ALA A 275 -42.73 44.63 19.71
N ALA A 276 -42.75 44.76 18.37
CA ALA A 276 -43.28 45.83 17.48
C ALA A 276 -42.85 47.32 17.64
N PRO A 277 -43.12 48.22 16.65
CA PRO A 277 -42.92 48.14 15.19
C PRO A 277 -42.25 49.39 14.55
N GLU A 278 -41.82 49.22 13.29
CA GLU A 278 -41.60 50.20 12.18
C GLU A 278 -40.75 51.48 12.38
N SER A 279 -39.61 51.58 11.67
CA SER A 279 -39.47 52.41 10.44
C SER A 279 -38.03 52.53 9.93
N HIS A 280 -37.91 52.57 8.60
CA HIS A 280 -36.89 53.29 7.78
C HIS A 280 -35.45 52.77 7.55
N LEU A 281 -35.29 52.16 6.35
CA LEU A 281 -34.21 52.25 5.32
C LEU A 281 -32.75 51.77 5.55
N PRO A 282 -32.04 51.34 4.46
CA PRO A 282 -30.88 50.44 4.52
C PRO A 282 -29.54 51.13 4.26
N LEU A 283 -28.40 50.48 4.60
CA LEU A 283 -27.08 50.47 3.89
C LEU A 283 -26.06 49.58 4.68
N PRO A 284 -24.89 49.18 4.11
CA PRO A 284 -24.44 47.77 4.11
C PRO A 284 -23.30 47.46 5.08
N GLU A 285 -23.42 46.36 5.83
CA GLU A 285 -22.32 45.75 6.58
C GLU A 285 -21.86 44.44 5.93
N GLN A 286 -20.84 44.53 5.07
CA GLN A 286 -20.03 43.37 4.64
C GLN A 286 -18.54 43.53 4.97
N SER A 287 -18.15 44.50 5.82
CA SER A 287 -16.73 44.81 6.02
C SER A 287 -16.09 44.18 7.26
N VAL A 288 -16.86 43.61 8.21
CA VAL A 288 -16.29 43.18 9.50
C VAL A 288 -15.79 41.73 9.50
N ILE A 289 -16.37 40.84 8.68
CA ILE A 289 -16.00 39.40 8.67
C ILE A 289 -14.69 39.13 7.90
N MET A 290 -14.35 39.96 6.90
CA MET A 290 -13.13 39.79 6.11
C MET A 290 -11.86 40.30 6.85
N MET A 291 -12.03 41.17 7.85
CA MET A 291 -10.92 41.76 8.59
C MET A 291 -10.38 40.83 9.69
N MET A 292 -11.21 39.93 10.24
CA MET A 292 -10.75 38.92 11.22
C MET A 292 -10.00 37.74 10.59
N LEU A 293 -10.28 37.39 9.32
CA LEU A 293 -9.57 36.29 8.65
C LEU A 293 -8.14 36.68 8.21
N THR A 294 -7.87 37.97 8.02
CA THR A 294 -6.55 38.45 7.58
C THR A 294 -5.56 38.62 8.75
N MET A 295 -6.05 38.88 9.98
CA MET A 295 -5.19 39.00 11.16
C MET A 295 -4.71 37.66 11.75
N MET A 296 -5.36 36.52 11.43
CA MET A 296 -4.90 35.20 11.89
C MET A 296 -3.81 34.57 10.99
N ILE A 297 -3.54 35.13 9.80
CA ILE A 297 -2.52 34.59 8.87
C ILE A 297 -1.16 35.30 9.03
N HIS A 298 -1.08 36.42 9.76
CA HIS A 298 0.17 37.21 9.88
C HIS A 298 0.92 37.09 11.22
N THR A 299 0.56 36.17 12.12
CA THR A 299 1.22 36.02 13.45
C THR A 299 2.06 34.74 13.58
N THR A 300 2.70 34.27 12.51
CA THR A 300 3.81 33.28 12.60
C THR A 300 4.85 33.52 11.50
N LEU A 301 5.56 34.65 11.57
CA LEU A 301 6.81 34.86 10.86
C LEU A 301 7.81 35.51 11.83
N PHE A 302 8.58 34.65 12.50
CA PHE A 302 9.80 35.04 13.22
C PHE A 302 10.95 35.15 12.19
N PRO A 303 11.68 36.28 12.11
CA PRO A 303 12.90 36.35 11.33
C PRO A 303 14.11 35.89 12.17
N ILE A 304 14.91 35.00 11.57
CA ILE A 304 16.25 34.65 12.04
C ILE A 304 17.17 35.83 11.75
N ALA A 305 17.73 36.43 12.80
CA ALA A 305 18.75 37.46 12.69
C ALA A 305 20.12 36.82 12.45
N VAL A 306 20.72 37.17 11.32
CA VAL A 306 22.11 36.88 10.95
C VAL A 306 23.00 37.99 11.51
N HIS A 307 24.09 37.63 12.17
CA HIS A 307 25.22 38.53 12.40
C HIS A 307 26.53 37.85 11.96
N PRO A 308 27.30 38.45 11.05
CA PRO A 308 28.67 38.02 10.73
C PRO A 308 29.69 38.85 11.53
N ILE A 309 30.92 38.34 11.72
CA ILE A 309 32.21 39.04 11.51
C ILE A 309 33.43 38.22 12.02
N PHE A 310 34.42 38.10 11.11
CA PHE A 310 35.90 38.01 11.26
C PHE A 310 36.70 36.67 11.33
N LYS A 311 37.23 36.31 10.15
CA LYS A 311 38.65 36.07 9.73
C LYS A 311 39.74 35.65 10.73
N ALA A 312 40.45 34.56 10.39
CA ALA A 312 41.91 34.46 10.07
C ALA A 312 42.26 32.97 9.78
N ARG A 313 42.66 32.52 8.58
CA ARG A 313 43.98 32.53 7.87
C ARG A 313 45.17 31.93 8.63
N ILE A 314 45.73 30.82 8.09
CA ILE A 314 47.15 30.36 7.95
C ILE A 314 47.05 28.86 7.53
N SER A 315 47.25 28.43 6.28
CA SER A 315 48.45 28.24 5.43
C SER A 315 49.56 27.31 5.96
N SER A 316 49.63 26.09 5.43
CA SER A 316 50.83 25.33 4.98
C SER A 316 50.42 23.84 4.85
N GLY A 317 50.75 23.03 3.84
CA GLY A 317 51.70 23.13 2.73
C GLY A 317 52.77 22.03 2.84
N ARG A 318 52.60 20.91 2.10
CA ARG A 318 53.61 19.94 1.55
C ARG A 318 52.94 18.56 1.38
N ALA A 319 52.81 17.94 0.21
CA ALA A 319 53.75 17.59 -0.88
C ALA A 319 54.70 16.42 -0.53
N SER A 320 54.48 15.25 -1.14
CA SER A 320 55.47 14.29 -1.71
C SER A 320 54.75 12.96 -2.03
N HIS A 321 54.60 12.62 -3.32
CA HIS A 321 55.45 11.72 -4.12
C HIS A 321 55.13 10.20 -3.99
N SER A 322 54.47 9.69 -5.04
CA SER A 322 54.74 8.46 -5.84
C SER A 322 56.15 7.82 -5.65
N PRO A 323 56.47 6.54 -5.98
CA PRO A 323 55.89 5.74 -7.06
C PRO A 323 55.90 4.19 -6.96
N SER A 324 55.21 3.54 -7.91
CA SER A 324 55.61 2.28 -8.60
C SER A 324 55.66 0.98 -7.74
N GLN A 325 55.51 -0.26 -8.20
CA GLN A 325 55.86 -1.02 -9.40
C GLN A 325 54.97 -2.29 -9.36
N THR A 326 54.27 -2.66 -10.43
CA THR A 326 54.65 -3.71 -11.42
C THR A 326 55.13 -5.05 -10.85
N TRP A 327 54.39 -6.12 -11.13
CA TRP A 327 54.80 -7.46 -11.64
C TRP A 327 53.71 -8.47 -11.24
N ALA A 328 52.97 -9.04 -12.18
CA ALA A 328 53.34 -10.09 -13.13
C ALA A 328 52.98 -11.49 -12.59
N GLU A 329 52.33 -12.26 -13.47
CA GLU A 329 52.31 -13.72 -13.51
C GLU A 329 51.49 -14.45 -12.42
N ARG A 330 50.86 -15.60 -12.66
CA ARG A 330 50.57 -16.41 -13.86
C ARG A 330 49.73 -17.60 -13.37
N CYS A 331 49.02 -18.18 -14.33
CA CYS A 331 48.40 -19.51 -14.39
C CYS A 331 48.76 -20.54 -13.30
N GLU A 332 47.76 -21.32 -12.86
CA GLU A 332 47.54 -22.74 -13.25
C GLU A 332 46.36 -23.30 -12.45
N ILE A 333 45.30 -23.81 -13.10
CA ILE A 333 45.10 -25.21 -13.54
C ILE A 333 45.09 -26.22 -12.38
N GLY A 334 43.98 -26.96 -12.28
CA GLY A 334 43.92 -28.27 -11.63
C GLY A 334 42.72 -28.40 -10.69
N ARG A 335 41.57 -28.91 -11.16
CA ARG A 335 41.19 -30.33 -11.28
C ARG A 335 40.76 -31.00 -9.96
N PHE A 336 39.57 -31.58 -10.07
CA PHE A 336 39.11 -32.86 -9.53
C PHE A 336 38.83 -32.98 -8.02
N GLY A 337 37.56 -33.33 -7.75
CA GLY A 337 37.26 -34.66 -7.21
C GLY A 337 36.64 -34.65 -5.82
N GLY A 338 35.36 -35.02 -5.77
CA GLY A 338 34.58 -35.31 -4.58
C GLY A 338 33.12 -35.51 -4.97
#